data_AF-A0A1C5AZ45-F1
#
_entry.id   AF-A0A1C5AZ45-F1
#
_cell.length_a   1.000
_cell.length_b   1.000
_cell.length_c   1.000
_cell.angle_alpha   90.00
_cell.angle_beta   90.00
_cell.angle_gamma   90.00
#
_symmetry.space_group_name_H-M   'P 1'
#
loop_
_entity.id
_entity.type
_entity.pdbx_description
1 polymer ?
#
loop_
_entity_poly.entity_id
_entity_poly.type
_entity_poly.pdbx_seq_one_letter_code
_entity_poly.pdbx_strand_id
1 'polypeptide(L)'
;MPGRLVNRMAGAFAGEGKSDAKDAFTIAETARLRHDLTPITEPDELVTELQVLTARREDLMGGWVRGVNRLRDLLASIFPALEAAFDYSTRSALVLLTGFQTPGSLRAAGPDAVAEHLHAGGAWPKSIPAMADKALAAAAAQTIALPTEAAVAPLIARLAAQLLDLDREIKDLDKRITSTFREYPHASRITSIHGFGPIPGAQLLADTGGDLLAAFGTSARLAAYAGLAPVPRDSGRVRGNLHRPKRYHRGLRRVFYLAALSSIKTDGPSKAFYQRKRAEGKLHPQALIALARRLIDVIWALLRDGREFHPSPPLTAYAA
;
A
#
# COMPACT_ATOMS: atom_id res chain seq x y z
N MET A 1 18.06 -12.75 13.64
CA MET A 1 18.13 -14.10 13.02
C MET A 1 16.73 -14.70 12.93
N PRO A 2 16.28 -15.28 11.79
CA PRO A 2 14.94 -15.87 11.71
C PRO A 2 14.84 -17.14 12.58
N GLY A 3 13.77 -17.27 13.38
CA GLY A 3 13.58 -18.45 14.26
C GLY A 3 13.57 -19.79 13.51
N ARG A 4 13.11 -19.83 12.25
CA ARG A 4 13.18 -21.04 11.40
C ARG A 4 14.61 -21.45 10.99
N LEU A 5 15.55 -20.51 10.97
CA LEU A 5 16.95 -20.80 10.70
C LEU A 5 17.59 -21.35 11.97
N VAL A 6 17.35 -20.69 13.11
CA VAL A 6 17.81 -21.14 14.44
C VAL A 6 17.32 -22.57 14.72
N ASN A 7 16.04 -22.85 14.50
CA ASN A 7 15.48 -24.19 14.67
C ASN A 7 16.15 -25.24 13.75
N ARG A 8 16.48 -24.88 12.50
CA ARG A 8 17.21 -25.79 11.61
C ARG A 8 18.65 -26.01 12.03
N MET A 9 19.30 -24.97 12.55
CA MET A 9 20.67 -25.04 13.04
C MET A 9 20.77 -25.73 14.40
N ALA A 10 19.72 -25.72 15.21
CA ALA A 10 19.69 -26.36 16.52
C ALA A 10 20.00 -27.86 16.46
N GLY A 11 19.63 -28.54 15.36
CA GLY A 11 19.95 -29.95 15.12
C GLY A 11 21.42 -30.20 14.73
N ALA A 12 22.19 -29.16 14.40
CA ALA A 12 23.62 -29.25 14.15
C ALA A 12 24.46 -29.18 15.44
N PHE A 13 23.84 -28.85 16.59
CA PHE A 13 24.49 -28.77 17.90
C PHE A 13 24.01 -29.89 18.83
N ALA A 14 24.88 -30.36 19.73
CA ALA A 14 24.60 -31.52 20.58
C ALA A 14 23.41 -31.32 21.56
N GLY A 15 22.78 -32.44 21.92
CA GLY A 15 21.69 -32.53 22.91
C GLY A 15 20.28 -32.37 22.31
N GLU A 16 19.29 -33.05 22.88
CA GLU A 16 17.89 -33.03 22.41
C GLU A 16 16.98 -32.07 23.20
N GLY A 17 17.44 -31.62 24.37
CA GLY A 17 16.69 -30.72 25.24
C GLY A 17 16.50 -29.31 24.65
N LYS A 18 15.31 -28.74 24.84
CA LYS A 18 14.98 -27.36 24.51
C LYS A 18 15.14 -26.48 25.76
N SER A 19 16.13 -25.59 25.75
CA SER A 19 16.35 -24.61 26.81
C SER A 19 16.75 -23.26 26.22
N ASP A 20 16.43 -22.17 26.92
CA ASP A 20 16.77 -20.82 26.48
C ASP A 20 18.29 -20.61 26.35
N ALA A 21 19.08 -21.25 27.23
CA ALA A 21 20.54 -21.22 27.15
C ALA A 21 21.08 -21.86 25.86
N LYS A 22 20.51 -23.00 25.45
CA LYS A 22 20.89 -23.67 24.19
C LYS A 22 20.45 -22.86 22.98
N ASP A 23 19.25 -22.28 23.02
CA ASP A 23 18.75 -21.43 21.94
C ASP A 23 19.62 -20.18 21.77
N ALA A 24 20.01 -19.53 22.88
CA ALA A 24 20.93 -18.39 22.86
C ALA A 24 22.31 -18.75 22.27
N PHE A 25 22.88 -19.89 22.68
CA PHE A 25 24.15 -20.38 22.14
C PHE A 25 24.05 -20.69 20.64
N THR A 26 22.99 -21.38 20.22
CA THR A 26 22.73 -21.70 18.80
C THR A 26 22.60 -20.43 17.97
N ILE A 27 21.90 -19.41 18.49
CA ILE A 27 21.77 -18.10 17.84
C ILE A 27 23.14 -17.44 17.69
N ALA A 28 23.94 -17.39 18.75
CA ALA A 28 25.26 -16.76 18.76
C ALA A 28 26.21 -17.44 17.77
N GLU A 29 26.31 -18.77 17.79
CA GLU A 29 27.15 -19.54 16.88
C GLU A 29 26.70 -19.41 15.42
N THR A 30 25.40 -19.50 15.17
CA THR A 30 24.88 -19.31 13.81
C THR A 30 25.12 -17.87 13.33
N ALA A 31 25.04 -16.88 14.21
CA ALA A 31 25.34 -15.49 13.86
C ALA A 31 26.84 -15.31 13.57
N ARG A 32 27.73 -15.91 14.37
CA ARG A 32 29.18 -15.88 14.20
C ARG A 32 29.62 -16.42 12.84
N LEU A 33 29.00 -17.49 12.36
CA LEU A 33 29.30 -18.10 11.05
C LEU A 33 28.78 -17.30 9.86
N ARG A 34 27.91 -16.31 10.10
CA ARG A 34 27.27 -15.54 9.03
C ARG A 34 27.97 -14.20 8.84
N HIS A 35 28.54 -14.02 7.66
CA HIS A 35 29.12 -12.73 7.22
C HIS A 35 28.11 -11.84 6.47
N ASP A 36 26.86 -12.28 6.36
CA ASP A 36 25.77 -11.60 5.62
C ASP A 36 24.72 -10.98 6.56
N LEU A 37 25.08 -10.77 7.83
CA LEU A 37 24.23 -10.06 8.78
C LEU A 37 24.36 -8.55 8.56
N THR A 38 23.20 -7.89 8.42
CA THR A 38 23.14 -6.43 8.34
C THR A 38 23.39 -5.85 9.74
N PRO A 39 24.35 -4.91 9.89
CA PRO A 39 24.51 -4.17 11.13
C PRO A 39 23.21 -3.44 11.48
N ILE A 40 22.84 -3.45 12.76
CA ILE A 40 21.77 -2.58 13.24
C ILE A 40 22.41 -1.23 13.50
N THR A 41 22.03 -0.23 12.71
CA THR A 41 22.34 1.17 12.98
C THR A 41 21.19 1.79 13.75
N GLU A 42 21.50 2.68 14.70
CA GLU A 42 20.46 3.50 15.32
C GLU A 42 19.80 4.36 14.22
N PRO A 43 18.49 4.19 13.97
CA PRO A 43 17.82 4.99 12.96
C PRO A 43 17.78 6.44 13.45
N ASP A 44 17.94 7.36 12.51
CA ASP A 44 17.64 8.78 12.71
C ASP A 44 16.26 8.94 13.37
N GLU A 45 16.12 9.89 14.30
CA GLU A 45 14.89 10.16 15.03
C GLU A 45 13.71 10.38 14.06
N LEU A 46 13.97 11.10 12.96
CA LEU A 46 13.00 11.34 11.90
C LEU A 46 12.53 10.03 11.24
N VAL A 47 13.47 9.12 10.94
CA VAL A 47 13.15 7.82 10.32
C VAL A 47 12.34 6.96 11.29
N THR A 48 12.67 6.99 12.57
CA THR A 48 11.92 6.28 13.62
C THR A 48 10.51 6.84 13.76
N GLU A 49 10.33 8.17 13.72
CA GLU A 49 8.99 8.77 13.71
C GLU A 49 8.20 8.33 12.47
N LEU A 50 8.81 8.38 11.28
CA LEU A 50 8.16 7.91 10.05
C LEU A 50 7.76 6.43 10.12
N GLN A 51 8.56 5.57 10.75
CA GLN A 51 8.21 4.16 10.97
C GLN A 51 6.93 4.02 11.80
N VAL A 52 6.82 4.76 12.91
CA VAL A 52 5.62 4.74 13.76
C VAL A 52 4.40 5.24 12.99
N LEU A 53 4.52 6.37 12.30
CA LEU A 53 3.40 6.98 11.58
C LEU A 53 2.93 6.12 10.40
N THR A 54 3.86 5.58 9.61
CA THR A 54 3.52 4.73 8.45
C THR A 54 2.94 3.38 8.88
N ALA A 55 3.42 2.79 9.98
CA ALA A 55 2.81 1.59 10.55
C ALA A 55 1.37 1.85 11.00
N ARG A 56 1.12 2.94 11.75
CA ARG A 56 -0.24 3.33 12.14
C ARG A 56 -1.14 3.55 10.93
N ARG A 57 -0.63 4.16 9.87
CA ARG A 57 -1.38 4.37 8.62
C ARG A 57 -1.76 3.05 7.97
N GLU A 58 -0.86 2.07 7.94
CA GLU A 58 -1.14 0.73 7.41
C GLU A 58 -2.23 0.02 8.23
N ASP A 59 -2.18 0.12 9.56
CA ASP A 59 -3.20 -0.44 10.44
C ASP A 59 -4.58 0.16 10.21
N LEU A 60 -4.67 1.50 10.17
CA LEU A 60 -5.91 2.21 9.87
C LEU A 60 -6.46 1.84 8.50
N MET A 61 -5.59 1.71 7.50
CA MET A 61 -6.00 1.30 6.16
C MET A 61 -6.48 -0.15 6.10
N GLY A 62 -5.88 -1.04 6.89
CA GLY A 62 -6.40 -2.38 7.11
C GLY A 62 -7.78 -2.36 7.76
N GLY A 63 -7.98 -1.49 8.75
CA GLY A 63 -9.28 -1.24 9.39
C GLY A 63 -10.34 -0.76 8.40
N TRP A 64 -10.00 0.23 7.58
CA TRP A 64 -10.85 0.76 6.52
C TRP A 64 -11.32 -0.33 5.55
N VAL A 65 -10.39 -1.12 4.99
CA VAL A 65 -10.75 -2.19 4.03
C VAL A 65 -11.66 -3.22 4.67
N ARG A 66 -11.37 -3.64 5.90
CA ARG A 66 -12.24 -4.57 6.64
C ARG A 66 -13.62 -3.98 6.90
N GLY A 67 -13.68 -2.70 7.29
CA GLY A 67 -14.91 -1.99 7.58
C GLY A 67 -15.79 -1.83 6.34
N VAL A 68 -15.22 -1.43 5.19
CA VAL A 68 -15.95 -1.33 3.92
C VAL A 68 -16.51 -2.68 3.49
N ASN A 69 -15.73 -3.76 3.58
CA ASN A 69 -16.22 -5.09 3.24
C ASN A 69 -17.37 -5.52 4.19
N ARG A 70 -17.21 -5.29 5.49
CA ARG A 70 -18.25 -5.61 6.48
C ARG A 70 -19.53 -4.80 6.25
N LEU A 71 -19.41 -3.53 5.91
CA LEU A 71 -20.53 -2.66 5.56
C LEU A 71 -21.29 -3.20 4.35
N ARG A 72 -20.56 -3.59 3.29
CA ARG A 72 -21.12 -4.18 2.07
C ARG A 72 -21.83 -5.51 2.35
N ASP A 73 -21.24 -6.38 3.18
CA ASP A 73 -21.86 -7.66 3.56
C ASP A 73 -23.20 -7.44 4.28
N LEU A 74 -23.25 -6.49 5.23
CA LEU A 74 -24.49 -6.15 5.93
C LEU A 74 -25.51 -5.51 4.99
N LEU A 75 -25.08 -4.61 4.12
CA LEU A 75 -25.97 -3.97 3.16
C LEU A 75 -26.52 -4.98 2.15
N ALA A 76 -25.71 -5.91 1.65
CA ALA A 76 -26.17 -6.99 0.77
C ALA A 76 -27.23 -7.88 1.44
N SER A 77 -27.21 -8.00 2.78
CA SER A 77 -28.19 -8.80 3.52
C SER A 77 -29.59 -8.17 3.62
N ILE A 78 -29.73 -6.86 3.42
CA ILE A 78 -31.02 -6.15 3.53
C ILE A 78 -31.40 -5.31 2.30
N PHE A 79 -30.41 -4.86 1.52
CA PHE A 79 -30.58 -3.95 0.40
C PHE A 79 -29.55 -4.19 -0.73
N PRO A 80 -29.54 -5.37 -1.36
CA PRO A 80 -28.59 -5.74 -2.42
C PRO A 80 -28.59 -4.79 -3.62
N ALA A 81 -29.74 -4.21 -3.98
CA ALA A 81 -29.81 -3.26 -5.09
C ALA A 81 -29.00 -1.98 -4.83
N LEU A 82 -29.00 -1.49 -3.58
CA LEU A 82 -28.20 -0.34 -3.19
C LEU A 82 -26.71 -0.71 -3.10
N GLU A 83 -26.40 -1.89 -2.55
CA GLU A 83 -25.02 -2.39 -2.46
C GLU A 83 -24.32 -2.40 -3.83
N ALA A 84 -25.01 -2.88 -4.86
CA ALA A 84 -24.46 -2.90 -6.22
C ALA A 84 -24.39 -1.50 -6.88
N ALA A 85 -25.07 -0.50 -6.33
CA ALA A 85 -25.22 0.80 -6.96
C ALA A 85 -24.01 1.73 -6.73
N PHE A 86 -23.24 1.56 -5.66
CA PHE A 86 -22.20 2.53 -5.29
C PHE A 86 -20.87 1.90 -4.91
N ASP A 87 -19.80 2.69 -5.03
CA ASP A 87 -18.52 2.40 -4.42
C ASP A 87 -18.49 2.96 -2.99
N TYR A 88 -18.64 2.07 -2.01
CA TYR A 88 -18.63 2.39 -0.58
C TYR A 88 -17.24 2.68 0.00
N SER A 89 -16.19 2.70 -0.85
CA SER A 89 -14.93 3.33 -0.49
C SER A 89 -14.96 4.87 -0.67
N THR A 90 -16.06 5.42 -1.19
CA THR A 90 -16.21 6.88 -1.36
C THR A 90 -16.95 7.51 -0.19
N ARG A 91 -16.51 8.72 0.21
CA ARG A 91 -17.14 9.50 1.28
C ARG A 91 -18.65 9.69 1.05
N SER A 92 -19.06 10.06 -0.16
CA SER A 92 -20.46 10.35 -0.46
C SER A 92 -21.37 9.14 -0.30
N ALA A 93 -20.92 7.95 -0.68
CA ALA A 93 -21.70 6.72 -0.48
C ALA A 93 -21.84 6.36 1.00
N LEU A 94 -20.80 6.62 1.80
CA LEU A 94 -20.89 6.45 3.26
C LEU A 94 -21.83 7.47 3.90
N VAL A 95 -21.81 8.73 3.46
CA VAL A 95 -22.75 9.76 3.93
C VAL A 95 -24.19 9.36 3.63
N LEU A 96 -24.49 8.83 2.44
CA LEU A 96 -25.83 8.30 2.14
C LEU A 96 -26.28 7.29 3.20
N LEU A 97 -25.39 6.34 3.53
CA LEU A 97 -25.67 5.29 4.50
C LEU A 97 -25.70 5.74 5.96
N THR A 98 -25.34 6.98 6.31
CA THR A 98 -25.60 7.47 7.67
C THR A 98 -27.06 7.88 7.87
N GLY A 99 -27.79 8.21 6.78
CA GLY A 99 -29.20 8.60 6.82
C GLY A 99 -30.15 7.52 6.31
N PHE A 100 -29.78 6.81 5.24
CA PHE A 100 -30.68 5.89 4.53
C PHE A 100 -30.03 4.53 4.25
N GLN A 101 -30.58 3.46 4.84
CA GLN A 101 -30.03 2.10 4.72
C GLN A 101 -31.07 1.07 4.25
N THR A 102 -32.35 1.46 4.11
CA THR A 102 -33.43 0.56 3.69
C THR A 102 -34.15 1.10 2.45
N PRO A 103 -34.78 0.22 1.63
CA PRO A 103 -35.57 0.68 0.49
C PRO A 103 -36.73 1.57 0.93
N GLY A 104 -37.36 1.25 2.05
CA GLY A 104 -38.49 2.00 2.60
C GLY A 104 -38.11 3.44 3.00
N SER A 105 -36.96 3.62 3.68
CA SER A 105 -36.55 4.97 4.11
C SER A 105 -36.19 5.87 2.94
N LEU A 106 -35.55 5.34 1.89
CA LEU A 106 -35.27 6.10 0.67
C LEU A 106 -36.55 6.53 -0.06
N ARG A 107 -37.51 5.61 -0.24
CA ARG A 107 -38.78 5.94 -0.90
C ARG A 107 -39.59 6.97 -0.13
N ALA A 108 -39.59 6.89 1.20
CA ALA A 108 -40.30 7.85 2.05
C ALA A 108 -39.66 9.25 2.03
N ALA A 109 -38.34 9.33 1.94
CA ALA A 109 -37.61 10.60 1.92
C ALA A 109 -37.75 11.34 0.58
N GLY A 110 -37.71 10.61 -0.54
CA GLY A 110 -37.71 11.21 -1.88
C GLY A 110 -36.39 11.90 -2.24
N PRO A 111 -36.29 12.48 -3.46
CA PRO A 111 -35.01 12.96 -4.01
C PRO A 111 -34.46 14.17 -3.26
N ASP A 112 -35.33 15.11 -2.87
CA ASP A 112 -34.92 16.36 -2.24
C ASP A 112 -34.32 16.13 -0.84
N ALA A 113 -34.96 15.29 -0.01
CA ALA A 113 -34.45 14.99 1.32
C ALA A 113 -33.14 14.17 1.27
N VAL A 114 -33.00 13.27 0.29
CA VAL A 114 -31.74 12.55 0.08
C VAL A 114 -30.63 13.52 -0.35
N ALA A 115 -30.93 14.45 -1.24
CA ALA A 115 -29.99 15.48 -1.66
C ALA A 115 -29.58 16.40 -0.50
N GLU A 116 -30.54 16.82 0.32
CA GLU A 116 -30.29 17.64 1.51
C GLU A 116 -29.36 16.94 2.52
N HIS A 117 -29.62 15.66 2.82
CA HIS A 117 -28.76 14.85 3.69
C HIS A 117 -27.34 14.73 3.15
N LEU A 118 -27.19 14.48 1.84
CA LEU A 118 -25.89 14.43 1.17
C LEU A 118 -25.16 15.78 1.25
N HIS A 119 -25.87 16.89 1.05
CA HIS A 119 -25.31 18.23 1.21
C HIS A 119 -24.83 18.48 2.64
N ALA A 120 -25.65 18.18 3.64
CA ALA A 120 -25.33 18.37 5.05
C ALA A 120 -24.12 17.53 5.50
N GLY A 121 -23.99 16.30 4.99
CA GLY A 121 -22.85 15.42 5.27
C GLY A 121 -21.55 15.77 4.52
N GLY A 122 -21.57 16.82 3.69
CA GLY A 122 -20.42 17.25 2.89
C GLY A 122 -20.07 16.27 1.78
N ALA A 123 -21.08 15.69 1.12
CA ALA A 123 -20.89 14.96 -0.13
C ALA A 123 -20.43 15.90 -1.26
N TRP A 124 -19.82 15.37 -2.31
CA TRP A 124 -19.35 16.18 -3.43
C TRP A 124 -20.53 16.77 -4.22
N PRO A 125 -20.71 18.11 -4.29
CA PRO A 125 -21.95 18.73 -4.77
C PRO A 125 -22.38 18.31 -6.17
N LYS A 126 -21.41 18.15 -7.09
CA LYS A 126 -21.69 17.78 -8.49
C LYS A 126 -22.23 16.36 -8.65
N SER A 127 -21.98 15.46 -7.69
CA SER A 127 -22.51 14.09 -7.73
C SER A 127 -23.88 13.92 -7.08
N ILE A 128 -24.33 14.89 -6.29
CA ILE A 128 -25.52 14.71 -5.42
C ILE A 128 -26.78 14.37 -6.22
N PRO A 129 -27.15 15.10 -7.29
CA PRO A 129 -28.38 14.79 -8.04
C PRO A 129 -28.36 13.36 -8.59
N ALA A 130 -27.28 12.99 -9.29
CA ALA A 130 -27.11 11.65 -9.87
C ALA A 130 -27.08 10.54 -8.80
N MET A 131 -26.53 10.83 -7.62
CA MET A 131 -26.52 9.88 -6.50
C MET A 131 -27.91 9.68 -5.90
N ALA A 132 -28.69 10.76 -5.71
CA ALA A 132 -30.05 10.69 -5.18
C ALA A 132 -30.97 9.89 -6.12
N ASP A 133 -30.94 10.20 -7.42
CA ASP A 133 -31.72 9.48 -8.43
C ASP A 133 -31.36 7.99 -8.47
N LYS A 134 -30.05 7.67 -8.44
CA LYS A 134 -29.58 6.29 -8.44
C LYS A 134 -29.99 5.53 -7.18
N ALA A 135 -29.96 6.17 -6.01
CA ALA A 135 -30.37 5.57 -4.76
C ALA A 135 -31.88 5.27 -4.75
N LEU A 136 -32.70 6.19 -5.25
CA LEU A 136 -34.15 5.99 -5.40
C LEU A 136 -34.49 4.92 -6.43
N ALA A 137 -33.77 4.85 -7.55
CA ALA A 137 -33.92 3.79 -8.53
C ALA A 137 -33.60 2.41 -7.91
N ALA A 138 -32.53 2.31 -7.11
CA ALA A 138 -32.21 1.09 -6.37
C ALA A 138 -33.31 0.72 -5.36
N ALA A 139 -33.88 1.72 -4.67
CA ALA A 139 -35.00 1.51 -3.76
C ALA A 139 -36.27 1.06 -4.50
N ALA A 140 -36.55 1.58 -5.68
CA ALA A 140 -37.70 1.18 -6.50
C ALA A 140 -37.55 -0.25 -7.04
N ALA A 141 -36.33 -0.68 -7.36
CA ALA A 141 -36.04 -2.02 -7.85
C ALA A 141 -36.26 -3.13 -6.80
N GLN A 142 -36.22 -2.80 -5.50
CA GLN A 142 -36.45 -3.75 -4.42
C GLN A 142 -37.81 -3.51 -3.75
N THR A 143 -38.79 -4.35 -4.09
CA THR A 143 -40.15 -4.27 -3.56
C THR A 143 -40.36 -5.07 -2.27
N ILE A 144 -39.52 -6.07 -2.01
CA ILE A 144 -39.62 -6.94 -0.83
C ILE A 144 -38.90 -6.29 0.36
N ALA A 145 -39.63 -6.15 1.47
CA ALA A 145 -39.08 -5.78 2.76
C ALA A 145 -38.59 -7.03 3.50
N LEU A 146 -37.35 -6.99 3.99
CA LEU A 146 -36.74 -8.09 4.71
C LEU A 146 -36.94 -7.93 6.23
N PRO A 147 -37.28 -9.00 6.97
CA PRO A 147 -37.59 -8.91 8.41
C PRO A 147 -36.47 -8.32 9.27
N THR A 148 -35.21 -8.46 8.83
CA THR A 148 -34.02 -8.00 9.56
C THR A 148 -33.64 -6.55 9.29
N GLU A 149 -34.33 -5.84 8.39
CA GLU A 149 -34.04 -4.44 8.02
C GLU A 149 -33.93 -3.53 9.25
N ALA A 150 -34.89 -3.62 10.17
CA ALA A 150 -34.93 -2.77 11.37
C ALA A 150 -33.74 -3.01 12.32
N ALA A 151 -33.20 -4.23 12.36
CA ALA A 151 -32.07 -4.58 13.22
C ALA A 151 -30.72 -4.25 12.56
N VAL A 152 -30.61 -4.41 11.23
CA VAL A 152 -29.36 -4.26 10.49
C VAL A 152 -29.11 -2.80 10.09
N ALA A 153 -30.15 -2.03 9.76
CA ALA A 153 -29.99 -0.64 9.31
C ALA A 153 -29.19 0.25 10.28
N PRO A 154 -29.44 0.23 11.61
CA PRO A 154 -28.63 1.01 12.55
C PRO A 154 -27.16 0.57 12.61
N LEU A 155 -26.87 -0.71 12.38
CA LEU A 155 -25.50 -1.23 12.35
C LEU A 155 -24.75 -0.70 11.12
N ILE A 156 -25.42 -0.66 9.96
CA ILE A 156 -24.88 -0.07 8.73
C ILE A 156 -24.60 1.41 8.93
N ALA A 157 -25.56 2.16 9.49
CA ALA A 157 -25.39 3.59 9.75
C ALA A 157 -24.20 3.88 10.67
N ARG A 158 -24.06 3.10 11.75
CA ARG A 158 -22.95 3.22 12.69
C ARG A 158 -21.61 2.89 12.03
N LEU A 159 -21.54 1.82 11.24
CA LEU A 159 -20.32 1.45 10.51
C LEU A 159 -19.93 2.50 9.47
N ALA A 160 -20.90 3.08 8.77
CA ALA A 160 -20.65 4.17 7.82
C ALA A 160 -20.07 5.40 8.53
N ALA A 161 -20.62 5.78 9.69
CA ALA A 161 -20.08 6.86 10.52
C ALA A 161 -18.65 6.57 11.00
N GLN A 162 -18.38 5.37 11.49
CA GLN A 162 -17.04 4.93 11.91
C GLN A 162 -16.04 4.95 10.76
N LEU A 163 -16.45 4.56 9.55
CA LEU A 163 -15.62 4.68 8.36
C LEU A 163 -15.32 6.15 8.04
N LEU A 164 -16.32 7.04 8.12
CA LEU A 164 -16.11 8.49 7.92
C LEU A 164 -15.16 9.11 8.98
N ASP A 165 -15.12 8.58 10.20
CA ASP A 165 -14.13 8.95 11.22
C ASP A 165 -12.73 8.43 10.84
N LEU A 166 -12.63 7.15 10.44
CA LEU A 166 -11.37 6.55 10.00
C LEU A 166 -10.76 7.26 8.77
N ASP A 167 -11.58 7.65 7.78
CA ASP A 167 -11.11 8.44 6.62
C ASP A 167 -10.50 9.77 7.05
N ARG A 168 -11.08 10.44 8.07
CA ARG A 168 -10.52 11.67 8.63
C ARG A 168 -9.20 11.39 9.35
N GLU A 169 -9.13 10.38 10.21
CA GLU A 169 -7.90 10.01 10.91
C GLU A 169 -6.77 9.67 9.94
N ILE A 170 -7.06 8.91 8.88
CA ILE A 170 -6.09 8.59 7.82
C ILE A 170 -5.60 9.86 7.11
N LYS A 171 -6.50 10.80 6.78
CA LYS A 171 -6.13 12.05 6.12
C LYS A 171 -5.26 12.94 6.99
N ASP A 172 -5.56 13.02 8.28
CA ASP A 172 -4.76 13.82 9.21
C ASP A 172 -3.40 13.18 9.45
N LEU A 173 -3.34 11.85 9.53
CA LEU A 173 -2.08 11.12 9.57
C LEU A 173 -1.27 11.28 8.28
N ASP A 174 -1.91 11.29 7.11
CA ASP A 174 -1.25 11.54 5.81
C ASP A 174 -0.62 12.93 5.77
N LYS A 175 -1.29 13.96 6.32
CA LYS A 175 -0.71 15.31 6.46
C LYS A 175 0.52 15.28 7.37
N ARG A 176 0.44 14.60 8.52
CA ARG A 176 1.56 14.49 9.46
C ARG A 176 2.76 13.77 8.83
N ILE A 177 2.54 12.60 8.24
CA ILE A 177 3.58 11.86 7.49
C ILE A 177 4.20 12.73 6.42
N THR A 178 3.39 13.47 5.67
CA THR A 178 3.88 14.37 4.62
C THR A 178 4.75 15.48 5.18
N SER A 179 4.40 16.06 6.33
CA SER A 179 5.21 17.08 7.02
C SER A 179 6.55 16.50 7.47
N THR A 180 6.52 15.44 8.27
CA THR A 180 7.72 14.78 8.79
C THR A 180 8.65 14.31 7.64
N PHE A 181 8.09 13.77 6.56
CA PHE A 181 8.88 13.34 5.41
C PHE A 181 9.60 14.51 4.71
N ARG A 182 9.01 15.70 4.67
CA ARG A 182 9.62 16.86 4.01
C ARG A 182 10.83 17.41 4.77
N GLU A 183 10.94 17.12 6.06
CA GLU A 183 12.10 17.48 6.88
C GLU A 183 13.33 16.62 6.52
N TYR A 184 13.13 15.46 5.86
CA TYR A 184 14.23 14.61 5.45
C TYR A 184 15.10 15.27 4.35
N PRO A 185 16.44 15.33 4.50
CA PRO A 185 17.32 16.06 3.58
C PRO A 185 17.26 15.63 2.10
N HIS A 186 16.81 14.41 1.81
CA HIS A 186 16.72 13.90 0.44
C HIS A 186 15.28 13.71 -0.05
N ALA A 187 14.31 14.29 0.66
CA ALA A 187 12.90 14.20 0.31
C ALA A 187 12.62 14.69 -1.12
N SER A 188 13.21 15.81 -1.53
CA SER A 188 13.02 16.39 -2.87
C SER A 188 13.55 15.47 -3.98
N ARG A 189 14.69 14.82 -3.74
CA ARG A 189 15.29 13.85 -4.68
C ARG A 189 14.36 12.66 -4.89
N ILE A 190 13.76 12.15 -3.82
CA ILE A 190 12.80 11.03 -3.89
C ILE A 190 11.53 11.47 -4.63
N THR A 191 10.96 12.63 -4.30
CA THR A 191 9.68 13.10 -4.87
C THR A 191 9.79 13.68 -6.27
N SER A 192 11.00 14.02 -6.73
CA SER A 192 11.26 14.42 -8.12
C SER A 192 10.91 13.31 -9.12
N ILE A 193 10.90 12.04 -8.69
CA ILE A 193 10.55 10.90 -9.52
C ILE A 193 9.03 10.82 -9.62
N HIS A 194 8.51 10.92 -10.85
CA HIS A 194 7.09 10.77 -11.07
C HIS A 194 6.58 9.42 -10.53
N GLY A 195 5.59 9.46 -9.64
CA GLY A 195 5.04 8.29 -8.96
C GLY A 195 5.50 8.12 -7.51
N PHE A 196 6.59 8.77 -7.09
CA PHE A 196 6.97 8.89 -5.69
C PHE A 196 6.41 10.18 -5.11
N GLY A 197 5.34 10.06 -4.33
CA GLY A 197 4.84 11.15 -3.48
C GLY A 197 5.41 11.06 -2.06
N PRO A 198 5.04 12.01 -1.17
CA PRO A 198 5.47 12.01 0.22
C PRO A 198 5.15 10.71 0.96
N ILE A 199 3.96 10.12 0.75
CA ILE A 199 3.57 8.87 1.42
C ILE A 199 4.42 7.66 0.94
N PRO A 200 4.53 7.35 -0.37
CA PRO A 200 5.47 6.32 -0.83
C PRO A 200 6.93 6.58 -0.44
N GLY A 201 7.36 7.85 -0.39
CA GLY A 201 8.70 8.24 0.05
C GLY A 201 8.94 7.98 1.54
N ALA A 202 7.99 8.35 2.40
CA ALA A 202 8.03 8.05 3.83
C ALA A 202 8.07 6.55 4.09
N GLN A 203 7.22 5.77 3.39
CA GLN A 203 7.21 4.32 3.50
C GLN A 203 8.53 3.70 3.03
N LEU A 204 9.14 4.25 1.97
CA LEU A 204 10.47 3.82 1.51
C LEU A 204 11.49 3.97 2.65
N LEU A 205 11.58 5.16 3.26
CA LEU A 205 12.53 5.42 4.35
C LEU A 205 12.26 4.54 5.58
N ALA A 206 10.98 4.40 5.96
CA ALA A 206 10.57 3.57 7.09
C ALA A 206 10.96 2.10 6.89
N ASP A 207 10.68 1.54 5.69
CA ASP A 207 10.95 0.15 5.35
C ASP A 207 12.46 -0.12 5.13
N THR A 208 13.25 0.89 4.78
CA THR A 208 14.71 0.75 4.55
C THR A 208 15.56 1.13 5.76
N GLY A 209 14.99 1.74 6.80
CA GLY A 209 15.73 2.23 7.95
C GLY A 209 16.54 3.50 7.68
N GLY A 210 16.06 4.37 6.77
CA GLY A 210 16.72 5.63 6.45
C GLY A 210 17.68 5.51 5.28
N ASP A 211 18.99 5.70 5.52
CA ASP A 211 20.02 5.77 4.47
C ASP A 211 20.11 4.46 3.66
N LEU A 212 19.51 4.49 2.47
CA LEU A 212 19.46 3.37 1.54
C LEU A 212 20.85 2.96 1.04
N LEU A 213 21.77 3.92 0.87
CA LEU A 213 23.09 3.65 0.33
C LEU A 213 23.93 2.88 1.36
N ALA A 214 23.93 3.35 2.60
CA ALA A 214 24.58 2.67 3.71
C ALA A 214 23.95 1.29 4.00
N ALA A 215 22.62 1.20 4.01
CA ALA A 215 21.92 -0.02 4.39
C ALA A 215 22.09 -1.18 3.38
N PHE A 216 22.12 -0.88 2.08
CA PHE A 216 22.13 -1.91 1.04
C PHE A 216 23.44 -2.01 0.26
N GLY A 217 24.24 -0.95 0.16
CA GLY A 217 25.47 -0.88 -0.63
C GLY A 217 25.31 -0.98 -2.16
N THR A 218 24.25 -1.61 -2.69
CA THR A 218 23.94 -1.67 -4.12
C THR A 218 22.44 -1.65 -4.42
N SER A 219 22.05 -1.12 -5.58
CA SER A 219 20.65 -1.14 -6.04
C SER A 219 20.12 -2.57 -6.21
N ALA A 220 20.98 -3.52 -6.57
CA ALA A 220 20.63 -4.93 -6.72
C ALA A 220 20.21 -5.57 -5.38
N ARG A 221 20.90 -5.25 -4.28
CA ARG A 221 20.53 -5.71 -2.93
C ARG A 221 19.20 -5.12 -2.47
N LEU A 222 18.96 -3.83 -2.73
CA LEU A 222 17.66 -3.20 -2.49
C LEU A 222 16.54 -3.87 -3.30
N ALA A 223 16.78 -4.17 -4.58
CA ALA A 223 15.82 -4.88 -5.43
C ALA A 223 15.54 -6.31 -4.97
N ALA A 224 16.55 -7.02 -4.48
CA ALA A 224 16.38 -8.35 -3.90
C ALA A 224 15.53 -8.26 -2.61
N TYR A 225 15.83 -7.30 -1.73
CA TYR A 225 15.07 -7.07 -0.50
C TYR A 225 13.61 -6.71 -0.77
N ALA A 226 13.35 -5.84 -1.76
CA ALA A 226 12.00 -5.48 -2.21
C ALA A 226 11.30 -6.61 -3.00
N GLY A 227 11.98 -7.71 -3.31
CA GLY A 227 11.40 -8.82 -4.07
C GLY A 227 11.09 -8.48 -5.53
N LEU A 228 11.85 -7.54 -6.09
CA LEU A 228 11.79 -7.07 -7.47
C LEU A 228 12.94 -7.62 -8.33
N ALA A 229 13.91 -8.30 -7.71
CA ALA A 229 14.87 -9.14 -8.42
C ALA A 229 14.36 -10.59 -8.52
N PRO A 230 14.36 -11.21 -9.73
CA PRO A 230 14.09 -12.63 -9.85
C PRO A 230 15.18 -13.46 -9.18
N VAL A 231 14.84 -14.66 -8.71
CA VAL A 231 15.78 -15.60 -8.09
C VAL A 231 15.88 -16.87 -8.93
N PRO A 232 17.06 -17.53 -8.98
CA PRO A 232 17.24 -18.80 -9.68
C PRO A 232 16.61 -19.98 -8.91
N ARG A 233 16.08 -20.97 -9.63
CA ARG A 233 15.72 -22.33 -9.14
C ARG A 233 16.27 -23.29 -10.16
N ASP A 234 17.58 -23.20 -10.24
CA ASP A 234 18.35 -24.11 -11.01
C ASP A 234 18.41 -25.42 -10.24
N SER A 235 18.30 -26.52 -10.97
CA SER A 235 18.57 -27.87 -10.50
C SER A 235 19.73 -28.42 -11.33
N GLY A 236 20.35 -29.53 -10.94
CA GLY A 236 21.53 -30.06 -11.64
C GLY A 236 21.41 -30.11 -13.17
N ARG A 237 20.19 -30.30 -13.71
CA ARG A 237 19.87 -30.33 -15.14
C ARG A 237 19.21 -29.06 -15.72
N VAL A 238 18.72 -28.15 -14.88
CA VAL A 238 17.99 -26.95 -15.31
C VAL A 238 18.75 -25.72 -14.86
N ARG A 239 19.20 -24.88 -15.80
CA ARG A 239 19.93 -23.64 -15.51
C ARG A 239 19.22 -22.44 -16.13
N GLY A 240 19.33 -21.28 -15.49
CA GLY A 240 18.71 -20.04 -15.96
C GLY A 240 17.20 -19.95 -15.73
N ASN A 241 16.64 -20.82 -14.89
CA ASN A 241 15.22 -20.75 -14.56
C ASN A 241 15.03 -19.72 -13.44
N LEU A 242 14.46 -18.57 -13.82
CA LEU A 242 14.22 -17.44 -12.94
C LEU A 242 12.75 -17.35 -12.56
N HIS A 243 12.46 -17.10 -11.29
CA HIS A 243 11.09 -16.91 -10.80
C HIS A 243 11.03 -15.92 -9.65
N ARG A 244 9.79 -15.58 -9.30
CA ARG A 244 9.48 -14.67 -8.20
C ARG A 244 10.07 -15.17 -6.88
N PRO A 245 10.78 -14.32 -6.12
CA PRO A 245 11.25 -14.68 -4.78
C PRO A 245 10.08 -14.99 -3.86
N LYS A 246 10.28 -15.93 -2.92
CA LYS A 246 9.27 -16.27 -1.89
C LYS A 246 9.39 -15.43 -0.61
N ARG A 247 10.56 -14.82 -0.38
CA ARG A 247 10.88 -14.01 0.80
C ARG A 247 11.37 -12.65 0.34
N TYR A 248 10.69 -11.59 0.77
CA TYR A 248 10.99 -10.20 0.46
C TYR A 248 10.11 -9.28 1.32
N HIS A 249 10.44 -8.00 1.40
CA HIS A 249 9.64 -6.99 2.09
C HIS A 249 8.40 -6.62 1.27
N ARG A 250 7.21 -6.97 1.77
CA ARG A 250 5.94 -6.81 1.03
C ARG A 250 5.53 -5.33 0.90
N GLY A 251 5.77 -4.53 1.95
CA GLY A 251 5.49 -3.09 1.96
C GLY A 251 6.26 -2.39 0.85
N LEU A 252 7.59 -2.47 0.91
CA LEU A 252 8.50 -1.96 -0.11
C LEU A 252 8.16 -2.41 -1.54
N ARG A 253 7.81 -3.68 -1.77
CA ARG A 253 7.34 -4.12 -3.09
C ARG A 253 6.09 -3.36 -3.53
N ARG A 254 5.14 -3.16 -2.62
CA ARG A 254 3.91 -2.41 -2.87
C ARG A 254 4.21 -0.94 -3.16
N VAL A 255 5.13 -0.31 -2.43
CA VAL A 255 5.59 1.08 -2.67
C VAL A 255 6.06 1.24 -4.12
N PHE A 256 7.02 0.42 -4.56
CA PHE A 256 7.55 0.52 -5.92
C PHE A 256 6.52 0.14 -6.99
N TYR A 257 5.62 -0.80 -6.70
CA TYR A 257 4.53 -1.15 -7.62
C TYR A 257 3.53 0.02 -7.81
N LEU A 258 3.10 0.65 -6.71
CA LEU A 258 2.21 1.80 -6.74
C LEU A 258 2.88 3.02 -7.38
N ALA A 259 4.17 3.23 -7.09
CA ALA A 259 4.95 4.25 -7.77
C ALA A 259 4.96 4.01 -9.28
N ALA A 260 5.30 2.80 -9.73
CA ALA A 260 5.27 2.45 -11.16
C ALA A 260 3.88 2.64 -11.80
N LEU A 261 2.80 2.26 -11.10
CA LEU A 261 1.43 2.46 -11.57
C LEU A 261 1.07 3.95 -11.71
N SER A 262 1.55 4.79 -10.79
CA SER A 262 1.38 6.23 -10.87
C SER A 262 2.24 6.82 -11.99
N SER A 263 3.50 6.36 -12.14
CA SER A 263 4.45 6.86 -13.13
C SER A 263 4.00 6.72 -14.58
N ILE A 264 3.09 5.80 -14.89
CA ILE A 264 2.61 5.57 -16.27
C ILE A 264 1.42 6.46 -16.65
N LYS A 265 0.85 7.23 -15.70
CA LYS A 265 -0.28 8.13 -15.96
C LYS A 265 0.14 9.35 -16.78
N THR A 266 1.37 9.82 -16.58
CA THR A 266 1.94 10.96 -17.31
C THR A 266 2.86 10.48 -18.41
N ASP A 267 2.95 11.22 -19.52
CA ASP A 267 3.93 10.96 -20.56
C ASP A 267 5.35 11.17 -20.05
N GLY A 268 6.27 10.29 -20.46
CA GLY A 268 7.65 10.33 -20.00
C GLY A 268 8.38 8.99 -20.10
N PRO A 269 9.63 8.92 -19.59
CA PRO A 269 10.49 7.75 -19.75
C PRO A 269 9.99 6.48 -19.05
N SER A 270 9.19 6.64 -17.99
CA SER A 270 8.54 5.52 -17.29
C SER A 270 7.42 4.90 -18.13
N LYS A 271 6.55 5.72 -18.72
CA LYS A 271 5.47 5.27 -19.61
C LYS A 271 6.03 4.63 -20.89
N ALA A 272 7.04 5.24 -21.50
CA ALA A 272 7.72 4.69 -22.67
C ALA A 272 8.35 3.30 -22.38
N PHE A 273 8.96 3.13 -21.21
CA PHE A 273 9.50 1.83 -20.80
C PHE A 273 8.41 0.79 -20.56
N TYR A 274 7.33 1.18 -19.88
CA TYR A 274 6.19 0.30 -19.67
C TYR A 274 5.59 -0.16 -21.01
N GLN A 275 5.35 0.76 -21.94
CA GLN A 275 4.83 0.45 -23.28
C GLN A 275 5.78 -0.47 -24.05
N ARG A 276 7.08 -0.22 -24.02
CA ARG A 276 8.07 -1.13 -24.62
C ARG A 276 7.97 -2.54 -24.03
N LYS A 277 7.87 -2.69 -22.71
CA LYS A 277 7.70 -3.99 -22.06
C LYS A 277 6.38 -4.67 -22.45
N ARG A 278 5.30 -3.90 -22.66
CA ARG A 278 4.04 -4.42 -23.20
C ARG A 278 4.19 -4.91 -24.64
N ALA A 279 4.93 -4.18 -25.49
CA ALA A 279 5.21 -4.56 -26.87
C ALA A 279 6.09 -5.82 -26.96
N GLU A 280 6.98 -6.03 -25.99
CA GLU A 280 7.75 -7.29 -25.81
C GLU A 280 6.89 -8.49 -25.35
N GLY A 281 5.55 -8.36 -25.30
CA GLY A 281 4.62 -9.42 -24.93
C GLY A 281 4.42 -9.62 -23.41
N LYS A 282 4.95 -8.73 -22.56
CA LYS A 282 4.72 -8.84 -21.11
C LYS A 282 3.30 -8.44 -20.74
N LEU A 283 2.71 -9.18 -19.80
CA LEU A 283 1.41 -8.84 -19.22
C LEU A 283 1.49 -7.53 -18.40
N HIS A 284 0.35 -6.89 -18.14
CA HIS A 284 0.29 -5.64 -17.35
C HIS A 284 1.07 -5.73 -16.02
N PRO A 285 0.85 -6.75 -15.16
CA PRO A 285 1.56 -6.83 -13.89
C PRO A 285 3.07 -7.09 -14.08
N GLN A 286 3.46 -7.81 -15.13
CA GLN A 286 4.87 -8.10 -15.42
C GLN A 286 5.60 -6.83 -15.89
N ALA A 287 4.98 -6.02 -16.75
CA ALA A 287 5.53 -4.75 -17.20
C ALA A 287 5.65 -3.74 -16.04
N LEU A 288 4.67 -3.68 -15.14
CA LEU A 288 4.75 -2.86 -13.92
C LEU A 288 5.85 -3.32 -12.97
N ILE A 289 6.02 -4.63 -12.77
CA ILE A 289 7.12 -5.14 -11.93
C ILE A 289 8.49 -4.84 -12.55
N ALA A 290 8.63 -4.93 -13.87
CA ALA A 290 9.85 -4.53 -14.56
C ALA A 290 10.12 -3.01 -14.39
N LEU A 291 9.08 -2.18 -14.47
CA LEU A 291 9.21 -0.74 -14.24
C LEU A 291 9.56 -0.45 -12.77
N ALA A 292 8.91 -1.11 -11.81
CA ALA A 292 9.22 -1.02 -10.39
C ALA A 292 10.68 -1.38 -10.09
N ARG A 293 11.21 -2.44 -10.72
CA ARG A 293 12.64 -2.79 -10.64
C ARG A 293 13.52 -1.67 -11.19
N ARG A 294 13.16 -1.05 -12.32
CA ARG A 294 13.89 0.08 -12.88
C ARG A 294 13.85 1.31 -11.97
N LEU A 295 12.71 1.59 -11.32
CA LEU A 295 12.58 2.72 -10.39
C LEU A 295 13.53 2.60 -9.19
N ILE A 296 13.85 1.39 -8.74
CA ILE A 296 14.90 1.16 -7.74
C ILE A 296 16.25 1.70 -8.23
N ASP A 297 16.64 1.38 -9.47
CA ASP A 297 17.92 1.85 -10.02
C ASP A 297 17.94 3.38 -10.16
N VAL A 298 16.80 3.98 -10.52
CA VAL A 298 16.66 5.44 -10.62
C VAL A 298 16.80 6.10 -9.26
N ILE A 299 16.04 5.67 -8.24
CA ILE A 299 16.15 6.20 -6.86
C ILE A 299 17.59 6.08 -6.37
N TRP A 300 18.18 4.89 -6.55
CA TRP A 300 19.55 4.63 -6.14
C TRP A 300 20.54 5.61 -6.76
N ALA A 301 20.46 5.81 -8.07
CA ALA A 301 21.34 6.74 -8.79
C ALA A 301 21.15 8.19 -8.34
N LEU A 302 19.90 8.64 -8.14
CA LEU A 302 19.63 10.03 -7.72
C LEU A 302 20.14 10.32 -6.31
N LEU A 303 19.98 9.38 -5.38
CA LEU A 303 20.52 9.51 -4.02
C LEU A 303 22.05 9.48 -4.02
N ARG A 304 22.67 8.55 -4.77
CA ARG A 304 24.13 8.45 -4.89
C ARG A 304 24.75 9.70 -5.51
N ASP A 305 24.15 10.20 -6.60
CA ASP A 305 24.67 11.33 -7.37
C ASP A 305 24.26 12.69 -6.75
N GLY A 306 23.42 12.67 -5.72
CA GLY A 306 22.96 13.86 -5.02
C GLY A 306 22.07 14.81 -5.85
N ARG A 307 21.33 14.28 -6.83
CA ARG A 307 20.58 15.08 -7.82
C ARG A 307 19.11 14.69 -7.89
N GLU A 308 18.30 15.57 -8.48
CA GLU A 308 16.89 15.34 -8.76
C GLU A 308 16.68 14.69 -10.13
N PHE A 309 15.51 14.08 -10.30
CA PHE A 309 15.13 13.44 -11.55
C PHE A 309 14.82 14.50 -12.62
N HIS A 310 15.50 14.36 -13.77
CA HIS A 310 15.16 15.08 -14.99
C HIS A 310 14.85 14.08 -16.10
N PRO A 311 13.86 14.35 -16.99
CA PRO A 311 13.54 13.45 -18.10
C PRO A 311 14.69 13.29 -19.09
N SER A 312 15.48 14.35 -19.25
CA SER A 312 16.70 14.34 -20.06
C SER A 312 17.81 13.60 -19.33
N PRO A 313 18.54 12.69 -20.00
CA PRO A 313 19.70 12.06 -19.40
C PRO A 313 20.73 13.13 -19.01
N PRO A 314 21.47 12.95 -17.90
CA PRO A 314 22.56 13.85 -17.56
C PRO A 314 23.57 13.87 -18.72
N LEU A 315 24.08 15.06 -19.03
CA LEU A 315 25.22 15.19 -19.94
C LEU A 315 26.36 14.38 -19.33
N THR A 316 26.75 13.32 -20.03
CA THR A 316 27.91 12.53 -19.62
C THR A 316 29.11 13.44 -19.88
N ALA A 317 29.76 13.91 -18.82
CA ALA A 317 31.05 14.57 -18.98
C ALA A 317 31.98 13.53 -19.62
N TYR A 318 32.28 13.70 -20.92
CA TYR A 318 33.38 12.99 -21.52
C TYR A 318 34.62 13.40 -20.72
N ALA A 319 35.23 12.45 -20.02
CA ALA A 319 36.51 12.67 -19.38
C ALA A 319 37.50 13.11 -20.47
N ALA A 320 38.06 14.31 -20.31
CA ALA A 320 39.14 14.85 -21.13
C ALA A 320 40.46 14.15 -20.79
#